data_AF-A0A956I2E2-F1
#
_entry.id   AF-A0A956I2E2-F1
#
_cell.length_a   1.000
_cell.length_b   1.000
_cell.length_c   1.000
_cell.angle_alpha   90.00
_cell.angle_beta   90.00
_cell.angle_gamma   90.00
#
_symmetry.space_group_name_H-M   'P 1'
#
loop_
_entity.id
_entity.type
_entity.pdbx_description
1 polymer ?
#
loop_
_entity_poly.entity_id
_entity_poly.type
_entity_poly.pdbx_seq_one_letter_code
_entity_poly.pdbx_strand_id
1 'polypeptide(L)' 'WIRLARLELRAGEPARARTAVETQRRRFPRSRLAAEALYLAAEAARRSGDEAAARAAVRELLETHPDSPQARAAQDLE' A
#
# COMPACT_ATOMS: atom_id res chain seq x y z
N TRP A 1 3.23 9.57 7.62
CA TRP A 1 2.62 8.22 7.70
C TRP A 1 3.23 7.22 6.75
N ILE A 2 3.45 7.54 5.47
CA ILE A 2 4.11 6.63 4.52
C ILE A 2 5.50 6.17 4.96
N ARG A 3 6.34 7.11 5.45
CA ARG A 3 7.65 6.74 6.03
C ARG A 3 7.51 5.75 7.20
N LEU A 4 6.50 5.93 8.06
CA LEU A 4 6.22 5.02 9.16
C LEU A 4 5.77 3.66 8.64
N ALA A 5 4.83 3.62 7.69
CA ALA A 5 4.39 2.37 7.08
C ALA A 5 5.54 1.54 6.50
N ARG A 6 6.52 2.17 5.82
CA ARG A 6 7.72 1.48 5.33
C ARG A 6 8.55 0.88 6.47
N LEU A 7 8.70 1.62 7.58
CA LEU A 7 9.46 1.13 8.74
C LEU A 7 8.76 -0.06 9.39
N GLU A 8 7.44 0.03 9.58
CA GLU A 8 6.65 -1.06 10.16
C GLU A 8 6.69 -2.32 9.27
N LEU A 9 6.62 -2.18 7.95
CA LEU A 9 6.79 -3.32 7.03
C LEU A 9 8.17 -3.96 7.15
N ARG A 10 9.24 -3.16 7.29
CA ARG A 10 10.60 -3.65 7.50
C ARG A 10 10.77 -4.31 8.87
N ALA A 11 10.05 -3.83 9.88
CA ALA A 11 10.02 -4.40 11.21
C ALA A 11 9.22 -5.71 11.30
N GLY A 12 8.51 -6.10 10.23
CA GLY A 12 7.67 -7.30 10.23
C GLY A 12 6.29 -7.07 10.85
N GLU A 13 5.85 -5.82 10.97
CA GLU A 13 4.60 -5.40 11.60
C GLU A 13 3.58 -4.91 10.55
N PRO A 14 3.01 -5.79 9.71
CA PRO A 14 2.11 -5.39 8.62
C PRO A 14 0.83 -4.70 9.12
N ALA A 15 0.33 -5.08 10.30
CA ALA A 15 -0.86 -4.45 10.90
C ALA A 15 -0.63 -2.97 11.20
N ARG A 16 0.53 -2.61 11.76
CA ARG A 16 0.88 -1.21 12.05
C ARG A 16 1.12 -0.43 10.76
N ALA A 17 1.73 -1.06 9.76
CA ALA A 17 1.90 -0.46 8.44
C ALA A 17 0.56 -0.10 7.81
N ARG A 18 -0.42 -1.02 7.85
CA ARG A 18 -1.78 -0.79 7.36
C ARG A 18 -2.43 0.42 8.03
N THR A 19 -2.37 0.52 9.35
CA THR A 19 -2.91 1.67 10.11
C THR A 19 -2.26 2.99 9.68
N ALA A 20 -0.94 2.99 9.47
CA ALA A 20 -0.24 4.18 8.99
C ALA A 20 -0.68 4.56 7.57
N VAL A 21 -0.85 3.58 6.67
CA VAL A 21 -1.35 3.81 5.30
C VAL A 21 -2.78 4.36 5.32
N GLU A 22 -3.70 3.76 6.07
CA GLU A 22 -5.08 4.24 6.21
C GLU A 22 -5.12 5.68 6.73
N THR A 23 -4.26 6.01 7.71
CA THR A 23 -4.15 7.37 8.22
C THR A 23 -3.65 8.34 7.14
N GLN A 24 -2.68 7.95 6.31
CA GLN A 24 -2.25 8.77 5.16
C GLN A 24 -3.41 9.00 4.19
N ARG A 25 -4.13 7.95 3.81
CA ARG A 25 -5.22 8.03 2.83
C ARG A 25 -6.37 8.90 3.34
N ARG A 26 -6.71 8.83 4.63
CA ARG A 26 -7.76 9.67 5.23
C ARG A 26 -7.35 11.13 5.36
N ARG A 27 -6.11 11.41 5.78
CA ARG A 27 -5.64 12.80 6.00
C ARG A 27 -5.15 13.48 4.72
N PHE A 28 -4.62 12.72 3.77
CA PHE A 28 -3.99 13.22 2.55
C PHE A 28 -4.42 12.44 1.30
N PRO A 29 -5.74 12.42 0.98
CA PRO A 29 -6.29 11.58 -0.08
C PRO A 29 -5.76 11.91 -1.48
N ARG A 30 -5.35 13.15 -1.74
CA ARG A 30 -4.78 13.61 -3.02
C ARG A 30 -3.26 13.81 -2.97
N SER A 31 -2.59 13.14 -2.05
CA SER A 31 -1.14 13.24 -1.93
C SER A 31 -0.44 12.65 -3.15
N ARG A 32 0.74 13.21 -3.50
CA ARG A 32 1.68 12.55 -4.43
C ARG A 32 2.11 11.16 -3.97
N LEU A 33 1.89 10.84 -2.69
CA LEU A 33 2.16 9.54 -2.11
C LEU A 33 0.97 8.57 -2.16
N ALA A 34 -0.11 8.91 -2.86
CA ALA A 34 -1.30 8.05 -2.93
C ALA A 34 -0.99 6.68 -3.57
N ALA A 35 -0.26 6.66 -4.69
CA ALA A 35 0.21 5.42 -5.33
C ALA A 35 1.09 4.59 -4.39
N GLU A 36 1.99 5.25 -3.66
CA GLU A 36 2.84 4.59 -2.66
C GLU A 36 2.04 4.06 -1.47
N ALA A 37 1.01 4.78 -1.03
CA ALA A 37 0.11 4.32 0.01
C ALA A 37 -0.57 2.99 -0.39
N LEU A 38 -1.09 2.91 -1.61
CA LEU A 38 -1.76 1.71 -2.11
C LEU A 38 -0.80 0.53 -2.27
N TYR A 39 0.41 0.76 -2.78
CA TYR A 39 1.44 -0.28 -2.84
C TYR A 39 1.79 -0.84 -1.46
N LEU A 40 2.00 0.04 -0.47
CA LEU A 40 2.32 -0.38 0.89
C LEU A 40 1.13 -1.07 1.56
N ALA A 41 -0.12 -0.71 1.23
CA ALA A 41 -1.29 -1.47 1.67
C ALA A 41 -1.32 -2.88 1.09
N ALA A 42 -1.04 -3.03 -0.22
CA ALA A 42 -0.96 -4.34 -0.86
C ALA A 42 0.15 -5.21 -0.24
N GLU A 43 1.35 -4.66 -0.07
CA GLU A 43 2.47 -5.34 0.57
C GLU A 43 2.14 -5.73 2.02
N ALA A 44 1.50 -4.84 2.79
CA ALA A 44 1.10 -5.14 4.16
C ALA A 44 0.09 -6.30 4.19
N ALA A 45 -0.94 -6.24 3.35
CA ALA A 45 -1.97 -7.26 3.24
C ALA A 45 -1.37 -8.63 2.89
N ARG A 46 -0.50 -8.68 1.88
CA ARG A 46 0.23 -9.90 1.47
C ARG A 46 1.04 -10.50 2.62
N ARG A 47 1.81 -9.67 3.35
CA ARG A 47 2.60 -10.13 4.51
C ARG A 47 1.75 -10.61 5.68
N SER A 48 0.53 -10.11 5.81
CA SER A 48 -0.44 -10.61 6.79
C SER A 48 -1.25 -11.83 6.32
N GLY A 49 -1.03 -12.32 5.09
CA GLY A 49 -1.80 -13.42 4.50
C GLY A 49 -3.22 -13.04 4.05
N ASP A 50 -3.57 -11.74 4.07
CA ASP A 50 -4.84 -11.22 3.58
C ASP A 50 -4.76 -10.99 2.06
N GLU A 51 -4.77 -12.11 1.34
CA GLU A 51 -4.71 -12.17 -0.12
C GLU A 51 -5.84 -11.38 -0.81
N ALA A 52 -7.02 -11.32 -0.18
CA ALA A 52 -8.15 -10.56 -0.71
C ALA A 52 -7.88 -9.06 -0.65
N ALA A 53 -7.40 -8.55 0.49
CA ALA A 53 -7.04 -7.15 0.63
C ALA A 53 -5.83 -6.77 -0.23
N ALA A 54 -4.86 -7.67 -0.41
CA ALA A 54 -3.71 -7.46 -1.28
C ALA A 54 -4.16 -7.21 -2.72
N ARG A 55 -4.94 -8.12 -3.30
CA ARG A 55 -5.48 -7.98 -4.66
C ARG A 55 -6.36 -6.75 -4.83
N ALA A 56 -7.17 -6.41 -3.82
CA ALA A 56 -7.99 -5.20 -3.87
C ALA A 56 -7.14 -3.92 -3.95
N ALA A 57 -6.08 -3.84 -3.15
CA ALA A 57 -5.17 -2.70 -3.15
C ALA A 57 -4.33 -2.60 -4.44
N VAL A 58 -3.87 -3.74 -4.98
CA VAL A 58 -3.18 -3.80 -6.28
C VAL A 58 -4.11 -3.31 -7.39
N ARG A 59 -5.35 -3.81 -7.43
CA ARG A 59 -6.34 -3.38 -8.44
C ARG A 59 -6.61 -1.88 -8.38
N GLU A 60 -6.85 -1.35 -7.18
CA GLU A 60 -7.08 0.09 -6.99
C GLU A 60 -5.86 0.91 -7.47
N LEU A 61 -4.64 0.43 -7.21
CA LEU A 61 -3.40 1.07 -7.65
C LEU A 61 -3.27 1.09 -9.18
N LEU A 62 -3.57 -0.04 -9.85
CA LEU A 62 -3.52 -0.15 -11.31
C LEU A 62 -4.61 0.71 -11.97
N GLU A 63 -5.79 0.82 -11.38
CA GLU A 63 -6.89 1.63 -11.91
C GLU A 63 -6.68 3.14 -11.71
N THR A 64 -6.16 3.55 -10.55
CA THR A 64 -6.04 4.98 -10.18
C THR A 64 -4.70 5.60 -10.52
N HIS A 65 -3.63 4.80 -10.59
CA HIS A 65 -2.27 5.27 -10.87
C HIS A 65 -1.50 4.33 -11.83
N PRO A 66 -2.05 4.01 -13.03
CA PRO A 66 -1.48 3.03 -13.95
C PRO A 66 -0.03 3.31 -14.36
N ASP A 67 0.34 4.57 -14.53
CA ASP A 67 1.68 4.98 -14.97
C ASP A 67 2.70 5.12 -13.83
N SER A 68 2.28 4.87 -12.58
CA SER A 68 3.16 5.03 -11.44
C SER A 68 4.21 3.91 -11.36
N PRO A 69 5.43 4.19 -10.87
CA PRO A 69 6.42 3.14 -10.59
C PRO A 69 5.88 2.06 -9.65
N GLN A 70 4.98 2.44 -8.75
CA GLN A 70 4.32 1.55 -7.80
C GLN A 70 3.34 0.60 -8.47
N ALA A 71 2.59 1.06 -9.48
CA ALA A 71 1.70 0.20 -10.26
C ALA A 71 2.49 -0.92 -10.95
N ARG A 72 3.65 -0.61 -11.54
CA ARG A 72 4.55 -1.62 -12.12
C ARG A 72 5.06 -2.60 -11.07
N ALA A 73 5.53 -2.09 -9.93
CA ALA A 73 6.02 -2.94 -8.84
C ALA A 73 4.92 -3.81 -8.20
N ALA A 74 3.66 -3.37 -8.25
CA ALA A 74 2.53 -4.09 -7.67
C ALA A 74 2.09 -5.29 -8.52
N GLN A 75 2.46 -5.35 -9.80
CA GLN A 75 2.19 -6.51 -10.65
C GLN A 75 2.93 -7.76 -10.14
N ASP A 76 4.08 -7.58 -9.50
CA ASP A 76 4.84 -8.66 -8.87
C ASP A 76 4.25 -9.13 -7.52
N LEU A 77 3.20 -8.44 -7.02
CA LEU A 77 2.51 -8.78 -5.77
C LEU A 77 1.24 -9.63 -5.99
N GLU A 78 0.86 -9.89 -7.25
CA GLU A 78 -0.23 -10.83 -7.61
C GLU A 78 0.15 -12.29 -7.33
#